data_AF-C0FU59-F1
#
_entry.id   AF-C0FU59-F1
#
_cell.length_a   1.000
_cell.length_b   1.000
_cell.length_c   1.000
_cell.angle_alpha   90.00
_cell.angle_beta   90.00
_cell.angle_gamma   90.00
#
_symmetry.space_group_name_H-M   'P 1'
#
loop_
_entity.id
_entity.type
_entity.pdbx_description
1 polymer ?
#
loop_
_entity_poly.entity_id
_entity_poly.type
_entity_poly.pdbx_seq_one_letter_code
_entity_poly.pdbx_strand_id
1 'polypeptide(L)'
;MDIEYAVKDDNVYILQARPITTLKYSKTVILDNSNIVESYPGISLPLTQSFAKQIYADVFKHCIYHLSQKDKNLVDGMSDHLDHMLACTNGRIYYDINNWYLIIKLLPCSDKLIKIWQEMLGVENKYVNDEKIPVTFLTKIKIVISFLHFLKSTPGSMEKLNRKFEADLIIFKEQVQSQNSLQDLLDTYKVIETAISSDWYITLINDMYTFIYTGLLSKKEKEQLNDIKNLESMKPVMALNMLIHVYKKEKKSNRFNKLFEQYIELYGDRCLGELKLETQTYRVNPDLLLEYIQTQNETSLNKTSENMKENRKLKKAKLGIYNREISRLNRTRIFGLARSIFLKIGEILTAEGKLEHREDIFYLFLDEINEKDSYIGLVKARKIEYKKMKIFQLIAGWFTQMKSLKNILKISV
;
A
#
# COMPACT_ATOMS: atom_id res chain seq x y z
N MET A 1 31.91 -12.50 6.67
CA MET A 1 32.82 -12.75 7.82
C MET A 1 33.99 -13.55 7.28
N ASP A 2 35.21 -13.20 7.70
CA ASP A 2 36.42 -13.97 7.46
C ASP A 2 36.71 -14.75 8.75
N ILE A 3 36.80 -16.07 8.64
CA ILE A 3 36.87 -16.99 9.78
C ILE A 3 38.06 -17.92 9.58
N GLU A 4 39.01 -17.86 10.52
CA GLU A 4 40.10 -18.81 10.63
C GLU A 4 39.68 -19.92 11.58
N TYR A 5 39.84 -21.17 11.15
CA TYR A 5 39.49 -22.34 11.95
C TYR A 5 40.53 -23.43 11.81
N ALA A 6 40.59 -24.30 12.82
CA ALA A 6 41.33 -25.55 12.80
C ALA A 6 40.41 -26.72 13.08
N VAL A 7 40.77 -27.89 12.56
CA VAL A 7 40.05 -29.14 12.82
C VAL A 7 40.97 -30.08 13.57
N LYS A 8 40.50 -30.63 14.68
CA LYS A 8 41.19 -31.67 15.44
C LYS A 8 40.18 -32.64 16.02
N ASP A 9 40.44 -33.95 15.88
CA ASP A 9 39.62 -35.02 16.44
C ASP A 9 38.12 -34.85 16.10
N ASP A 10 37.81 -34.61 14.82
CA ASP A 10 36.46 -34.32 14.29
C ASP A 10 35.74 -33.09 14.89
N ASN A 11 36.46 -32.24 15.62
CA ASN A 11 35.96 -31.00 16.18
C ASN A 11 36.53 -29.79 15.43
N VAL A 12 35.66 -28.82 15.12
CA VAL A 12 36.04 -27.54 14.48
C VAL A 12 36.23 -26.47 15.56
N TYR A 13 37.43 -25.89 15.60
CA TYR A 13 37.80 -24.81 16.51
C TYR A 13 37.90 -23.51 15.72
N ILE A 14 37.13 -22.49 16.11
CA ILE A 14 37.27 -21.15 15.54
C ILE A 14 38.45 -20.46 16.25
N LEU A 15 39.48 -20.13 15.48
CA LEU A 15 40.69 -19.47 15.98
C LEU A 15 40.57 -17.95 15.92
N GLN A 16 39.92 -17.44 14.88
CA GLN A 16 39.69 -16.01 14.69
C GLN A 16 38.44 -15.77 13.85
N ALA A 17 37.67 -14.73 14.18
CA ALA A 17 36.55 -14.27 13.37
C ALA A 17 36.63 -12.75 13.23
N ARG A 18 36.72 -12.25 12.00
CA ARG A 18 36.77 -10.82 11.69
C ARG A 18 35.77 -10.43 10.60
N PRO A 19 35.19 -9.22 10.64
CA PRO A 19 34.36 -8.72 9.56
C PRO A 19 35.20 -8.53 8.29
N ILE A 20 34.65 -8.90 7.13
CA ILE A 20 35.30 -8.61 5.84
C ILE A 20 35.08 -7.12 5.56
N THR A 21 36.14 -6.33 5.64
CA THR A 21 36.09 -4.87 5.43
C THR A 21 36.38 -4.46 3.98
N THR A 22 36.87 -5.39 3.15
CA THR A 22 37.17 -5.18 1.73
C THR A 22 35.94 -5.31 0.82
N LEU A 23 34.87 -5.96 1.29
CA LEU A 23 33.59 -5.98 0.60
C LEU A 23 32.98 -4.58 0.70
N LYS A 24 33.23 -3.77 -0.33
CA LYS A 24 32.47 -2.55 -0.57
C LYS A 24 31.05 -2.97 -0.96
N TYR A 25 30.16 -3.06 0.01
CA TYR A 25 28.72 -3.03 -0.26
C TYR A 25 28.45 -1.68 -0.94
N SER A 26 28.35 -1.69 -2.27
CA SER A 26 28.35 -0.46 -3.08
C SER A 26 27.11 0.40 -2.87
N LYS A 27 26.06 -0.14 -2.26
CA LYS A 27 24.81 0.57 -1.98
C LYS A 27 24.15 -0.01 -0.72
N THR A 28 24.08 0.78 0.35
CA THR A 28 23.29 0.45 1.54
C THR A 28 21.81 0.57 1.17
N VAL A 29 21.08 -0.54 1.16
CA VAL A 29 19.62 -0.56 0.97
C VAL A 29 18.95 -0.53 2.35
N ILE A 30 18.02 0.40 2.55
CA ILE A 30 17.29 0.54 3.81
C ILE A 30 15.84 0.17 3.56
N LEU A 31 15.45 -0.97 4.13
CA LEU A 31 14.09 -1.49 4.05
C LEU A 31 13.29 -1.00 5.25
N ASP A 32 12.33 -0.13 4.98
CA ASP A 32 11.53 0.53 5.99
C ASP A 32 10.07 0.04 5.94
N ASN A 33 9.50 -0.23 7.11
CA ASN A 33 8.13 -0.72 7.25
C ASN A 33 7.15 0.33 7.79
N SER A 34 7.60 1.58 8.00
CA SER A 34 6.75 2.66 8.48
C SER A 34 5.62 2.91 7.48
N ASN A 35 4.40 2.99 8.01
CA ASN A 35 3.15 3.12 7.27
C ASN A 35 2.78 1.96 6.32
N ILE A 36 3.72 1.35 5.59
CA ILE A 36 3.42 0.27 4.64
C ILE A 36 2.89 -1.00 5.31
N VAL A 37 3.27 -1.25 6.57
CA VAL A 37 2.76 -2.38 7.35
C VAL A 37 1.25 -2.28 7.63
N GLU A 38 0.68 -1.07 7.65
CA GLU A 38 -0.77 -0.87 7.76
C GLU A 38 -1.48 -1.32 6.48
N SER A 39 -0.82 -1.12 5.33
CA SER A 39 -1.34 -1.48 4.00
C SER A 39 -1.20 -2.98 3.72
N TYR A 40 -0.04 -3.54 4.03
CA TYR A 40 0.29 -4.96 3.79
C TYR A 40 0.71 -5.63 5.11
N PRO A 41 -0.24 -5.92 6.01
CA PRO A 41 0.07 -6.52 7.30
C PRO A 41 0.54 -7.98 7.15
N GLY A 42 1.60 -8.30 7.90
CA GLY A 42 2.14 -9.66 7.99
C GLY A 42 2.78 -10.14 6.68
N ILE A 43 2.55 -11.41 6.37
CA ILE A 43 3.03 -12.07 5.15
C ILE A 43 2.05 -11.82 4.01
N SER A 44 2.53 -11.29 2.89
CA SER A 44 1.82 -11.14 1.61
C SER A 44 2.24 -12.22 0.62
N LEU A 45 1.28 -12.84 -0.07
CA LEU A 45 1.56 -13.88 -1.07
C LEU A 45 2.21 -13.32 -2.36
N PRO A 46 2.87 -14.18 -3.18
CA PRO A 46 3.60 -13.79 -4.38
C PRO A 46 2.86 -12.80 -5.28
N LEU A 47 1.59 -13.05 -5.60
CA LEU A 47 0.85 -12.20 -6.54
C LEU A 47 0.69 -10.77 -6.02
N THR A 48 0.40 -10.63 -4.72
CA THR A 48 0.32 -9.32 -4.06
C THR A 48 1.67 -8.60 -4.08
N GLN A 49 2.78 -9.34 -3.91
CA GLN A 49 4.11 -8.75 -3.94
C GLN A 49 4.46 -8.19 -5.32
N SER A 50 4.28 -8.98 -6.40
CA SER A 50 4.54 -8.51 -7.76
C SER A 50 3.58 -7.41 -8.18
N PHE A 51 2.28 -7.55 -7.87
CA PHE A 51 1.27 -6.54 -8.17
C PHE A 51 1.59 -5.20 -7.51
N ALA A 52 1.89 -5.20 -6.20
CA ALA A 52 2.23 -3.98 -5.49
C ALA A 52 3.51 -3.33 -6.04
N LYS A 53 4.55 -4.12 -6.34
CA LYS A 53 5.79 -3.61 -6.93
C LYS A 53 5.53 -2.89 -8.26
N GLN A 54 4.78 -3.52 -9.16
CA GLN A 54 4.48 -2.94 -10.47
C GLN A 54 3.66 -1.65 -10.36
N ILE A 55 2.57 -1.65 -9.59
CA ILE A 55 1.73 -0.46 -9.42
C ILE A 55 2.52 0.71 -8.84
N TYR A 56 3.39 0.46 -7.84
CA TYR A 56 4.24 1.50 -7.30
C TYR A 56 5.21 2.04 -8.35
N ALA A 57 5.89 1.15 -9.09
CA ALA A 57 6.81 1.56 -10.14
C ALA A 57 6.13 2.44 -11.18
N ASP A 58 4.97 2.03 -11.69
CA ASP A 58 4.24 2.77 -12.72
C ASP A 58 3.75 4.13 -12.23
N VAL A 59 3.15 4.20 -11.04
CA VAL A 59 2.67 5.46 -10.47
C VAL A 59 3.82 6.44 -10.24
N PHE A 60 4.99 5.95 -9.80
CA PHE A 60 6.17 6.79 -9.61
C PHE A 60 6.82 7.22 -10.94
N LYS A 61 6.86 6.35 -11.95
CA LYS A 61 7.27 6.71 -13.32
C LYS A 61 6.40 7.83 -13.88
N HIS A 62 5.08 7.71 -13.76
CA HIS A 62 4.15 8.78 -14.15
C HIS A 62 4.36 10.07 -13.34
N CYS A 63 4.64 9.96 -12.03
CA CYS A 63 4.95 11.12 -11.19
C CYS A 63 6.17 11.89 -11.70
N ILE A 64 7.28 11.20 -11.96
CA ILE A 64 8.50 11.82 -12.50
C ILE A 64 8.26 12.37 -13.90
N TYR A 65 7.57 11.63 -14.77
CA TYR A 65 7.20 12.08 -16.11
C TYR A 65 6.43 13.41 -16.07
N HIS A 66 5.44 13.55 -15.19
CA HIS A 66 4.65 14.77 -15.10
C HIS A 66 5.39 15.91 -14.38
N LEU A 67 6.15 15.63 -13.31
CA LEU A 67 6.96 16.63 -12.61
C LEU A 67 8.03 17.24 -13.53
N SER A 68 8.68 16.42 -14.35
CA SER A 68 9.75 16.84 -15.25
C SER A 68 9.28 17.49 -16.56
N GLN A 69 7.96 17.67 -16.74
CA GLN A 69 7.35 18.12 -17.99
C GLN A 69 7.66 17.18 -19.18
N LYS A 70 7.42 15.88 -18.96
CA LYS A 70 7.50 14.80 -19.94
C LYS A 70 8.94 14.47 -20.38
N ASP A 71 9.91 14.65 -19.48
CA ASP A 71 11.32 14.30 -19.74
C ASP A 71 11.51 12.77 -19.64
N LYS A 72 11.37 12.08 -20.78
CA LYS A 72 11.53 10.61 -20.84
C LYS A 72 12.93 10.16 -20.45
N ASN A 73 13.96 10.92 -20.83
CA ASN A 73 15.35 10.57 -20.50
C ASN A 73 15.58 10.53 -18.98
N LEU A 74 14.94 11.44 -18.23
CA LEU A 74 15.01 11.40 -16.77
C LEU A 74 14.28 10.17 -16.20
N VAL A 75 13.10 9.85 -16.73
CA VAL A 75 12.34 8.66 -16.28
C VAL A 75 13.13 7.39 -16.54
N ASP A 76 13.66 7.23 -17.75
CA ASP A 76 14.45 6.06 -18.17
C ASP A 76 15.74 5.96 -17.34
N GLY A 77 16.43 7.10 -17.12
CA GLY A 77 17.62 7.16 -16.27
C GLY A 77 17.35 6.90 -14.78
N MET A 78 16.09 6.88 -14.35
CA MET A 78 15.67 6.53 -13.00
C MET A 78 14.95 5.17 -12.91
N SER A 79 14.78 4.43 -14.03
CA SER A 79 13.92 3.23 -14.04
C SER A 79 14.34 2.22 -12.99
N ASP A 80 15.64 1.94 -12.84
CA ASP A 80 16.15 1.02 -11.83
C ASP A 80 15.69 1.39 -10.41
N HIS A 81 15.68 2.67 -10.05
CA HIS A 81 15.21 3.12 -8.73
C HIS A 81 13.68 3.07 -8.62
N LEU A 82 12.99 3.42 -9.70
CA LEU A 82 11.52 3.45 -9.75
C LEU A 82 10.93 2.03 -9.73
N ASP A 83 11.61 1.06 -10.33
CA ASP A 83 11.22 -0.36 -10.29
C ASP A 83 11.43 -0.98 -8.90
N HIS A 84 12.27 -0.35 -8.07
CA HIS A 84 12.60 -0.78 -6.71
C HIS A 84 12.05 0.17 -5.65
N MET A 85 10.87 0.78 -5.85
CA MET A 85 10.20 1.57 -4.79
C MET A 85 9.76 0.71 -3.60
N LEU A 86 9.53 -0.58 -3.86
CA LEU A 86 9.21 -1.60 -2.87
C LEU A 86 10.20 -2.76 -2.94
N ALA A 87 10.55 -3.31 -1.80
CA ALA A 87 11.27 -4.57 -1.67
C ALA A 87 10.42 -5.60 -0.93
N CYS A 88 10.63 -6.88 -1.26
CA CYS A 88 9.99 -7.98 -0.55
C CYS A 88 11.03 -8.91 0.02
N THR A 89 10.94 -9.21 1.32
CA THR A 89 11.83 -10.15 2.00
C THR A 89 11.03 -10.98 3.00
N ASN A 90 11.26 -12.30 3.00
CA ASN A 90 10.53 -13.26 3.85
C ASN A 90 9.01 -13.08 3.83
N GLY A 91 8.44 -12.83 2.64
CA GLY A 91 7.01 -12.63 2.45
C GLY A 91 6.47 -11.28 2.92
N ARG A 92 7.30 -10.36 3.42
CA ARG A 92 6.89 -9.02 3.87
C ARG A 92 7.27 -7.96 2.84
N ILE A 93 6.49 -6.89 2.77
CA ILE A 93 6.71 -5.76 1.86
C ILE A 93 7.26 -4.57 2.64
N TYR A 94 8.28 -3.93 2.08
CA TYR A 94 8.99 -2.78 2.65
C TYR A 94 9.14 -1.69 1.58
N TYR A 95 9.22 -0.44 2.02
CA TYR A 95 9.78 0.61 1.18
C TYR A 95 11.29 0.42 1.07
N ASP A 96 11.86 0.52 -0.15
CA ASP A 96 13.27 0.91 -0.26
C ASP A 96 13.35 2.43 -0.11
N ILE A 97 13.52 2.86 1.14
CA ILE A 97 13.33 4.27 1.51
C ILE A 97 14.33 5.21 0.81
N ASN A 98 15.48 4.69 0.37
CA ASN A 98 16.47 5.48 -0.36
C ASN A 98 15.93 5.95 -1.71
N ASN A 99 15.18 5.11 -2.42
CA ASN A 99 14.59 5.47 -3.71
C ASN A 99 13.52 6.57 -3.55
N TRP A 100 12.80 6.59 -2.42
CA TRP A 100 11.90 7.69 -2.07
C TRP A 100 12.66 9.00 -1.85
N TYR A 101 13.78 8.97 -1.12
CA TYR A 101 14.60 10.15 -0.91
C TYR A 101 15.18 10.70 -2.22
N LEU A 102 15.55 9.84 -3.17
CA LEU A 102 16.01 10.27 -4.49
C LEU A 102 14.95 11.08 -5.23
N ILE A 103 13.69 10.67 -5.16
CA ILE A 103 12.57 11.41 -5.78
C ILE A 103 12.35 12.75 -5.07
N ILE A 104 12.36 12.78 -3.74
CA ILE A 104 12.16 14.04 -2.98
C ILE A 104 13.32 15.01 -3.22
N LYS A 105 14.56 14.51 -3.42
CA LYS A 105 15.74 15.32 -3.76
C LYS A 105 15.62 16.07 -5.10
N LEU A 106 14.71 15.66 -5.98
CA LEU A 106 14.42 16.41 -7.21
C LEU A 106 13.63 17.70 -6.95
N LEU A 107 12.90 17.76 -5.83
CA LEU A 107 12.00 18.86 -5.49
C LEU A 107 12.76 20.05 -4.88
N PRO A 108 12.23 21.29 -5.03
CA PRO A 108 12.83 22.45 -4.37
C PRO A 108 12.77 22.32 -2.84
N CYS A 109 13.81 22.80 -2.15
CA CYS A 109 13.93 22.72 -0.69
C CYS A 109 13.84 21.29 -0.13
N SER A 110 14.40 20.32 -0.87
CA SER A 110 14.35 18.88 -0.57
C SER A 110 14.67 18.52 0.88
N ASP A 111 15.69 19.13 1.49
CA ASP A 111 16.12 18.80 2.85
C ASP A 111 15.03 19.07 3.89
N LYS A 112 14.23 20.12 3.67
CA LYS A 112 13.07 20.43 4.52
C LYS A 112 11.92 19.48 4.23
N LEU A 113 11.68 19.15 2.96
CA LEU A 113 10.62 18.22 2.56
C LEU A 113 10.87 16.81 3.10
N ILE A 114 12.12 16.33 3.07
CA ILE A 114 12.53 15.03 3.63
C ILE A 114 12.20 14.97 5.13
N LYS A 115 12.55 16.02 5.90
CA LYS A 115 12.25 16.07 7.34
C LYS A 115 10.75 15.98 7.62
N ILE A 116 9.95 16.76 6.90
CA ILE A 116 8.48 16.73 7.04
C ILE A 116 7.94 15.34 6.65
N TRP A 117 8.45 14.76 5.56
CA TRP A 117 8.02 13.46 5.07
C TRP A 117 8.35 12.33 6.07
N GLN A 118 9.56 12.32 6.63
CA GLN A 118 9.98 11.36 7.66
C GLN A 118 9.08 11.42 8.90
N GLU A 119 8.74 12.63 9.38
CA GLU A 119 7.82 12.82 10.50
C GLU A 119 6.42 12.32 10.19
N MET A 120 5.89 12.64 9.00
CA MET A 120 4.53 12.26 8.60
C MET A 120 4.36 10.76 8.37
N LEU A 121 5.41 10.07 7.94
CA LEU A 121 5.40 8.60 7.80
C LEU A 121 5.74 7.85 9.09
N GLY A 122 6.30 8.52 10.09
CA GLY A 122 6.77 7.87 11.31
C GLY A 122 8.02 7.02 11.07
N VAL A 123 8.97 7.52 10.28
CA VAL A 123 10.24 6.85 10.01
C VAL A 123 11.12 6.94 11.25
N GLU A 124 11.53 5.79 11.79
CA GLU A 124 12.42 5.71 12.95
C GLU A 124 13.88 6.01 12.56
N ASN A 125 14.37 5.33 11.53
CA ASN A 125 15.72 5.56 11.01
C ASN A 125 15.73 6.71 10.00
N LYS A 126 16.16 7.89 10.43
CA LYS A 126 16.19 9.10 9.61
C LYS A 126 17.43 9.23 8.71
N TYR A 127 18.24 8.18 8.58
CA TYR A 127 19.40 8.19 7.68
C TYR A 127 18.97 8.44 6.24
N VAL A 128 19.67 9.35 5.56
CA VAL A 128 19.48 9.67 4.15
C VAL A 128 20.83 9.50 3.47
N ASN A 129 20.88 8.69 2.43
CA ASN A 129 22.11 8.47 1.66
C ASN A 129 22.52 9.74 0.89
N ASP A 130 23.77 9.80 0.39
CA ASP A 130 24.26 10.94 -0.41
C ASP A 130 23.99 10.81 -1.92
N GLU A 131 23.36 9.72 -2.33
CA GLU A 131 23.05 9.45 -3.75
C GLU A 131 22.16 10.56 -4.33
N LYS A 132 22.46 10.97 -5.57
CA LYS A 132 21.75 12.01 -6.31
C LYS A 132 21.62 11.58 -7.76
N ILE A 133 20.48 11.93 -8.37
CA ILE A 133 20.25 11.72 -9.79
C ILE A 133 20.78 12.95 -10.54
N PRO A 134 21.65 12.79 -11.54
CA PRO A 134 22.11 13.90 -12.35
C PRO A 134 20.92 14.45 -13.14
N VAL A 135 20.60 15.72 -12.92
CA VAL A 135 19.54 16.43 -13.65
C VAL A 135 20.12 17.68 -14.30
N THR A 136 19.72 17.93 -15.54
CA THR A 136 20.12 19.16 -16.24
C THR A 136 19.54 20.38 -15.53
N PHE A 137 20.20 21.53 -15.66
CA PHE A 137 19.70 22.79 -15.10
C PHE A 137 18.30 23.13 -15.63
N LEU A 138 18.04 22.88 -16.92
CA LEU A 138 16.74 23.11 -17.54
C LEU A 138 15.67 22.18 -16.96
N THR A 139 15.96 20.89 -16.79
CA THR A 139 15.03 19.92 -16.16
C THR A 139 14.75 20.32 -14.71
N LYS A 140 15.74 20.81 -13.97
CA LYS A 140 15.55 21.33 -12.61
C LYS A 140 14.59 22.53 -12.57
N ILE A 141 14.73 23.49 -13.49
CA ILE A 141 13.78 24.62 -13.61
C ILE A 141 12.38 24.11 -13.93
N LYS A 142 12.25 23.18 -14.89
CA LYS A 142 10.95 22.57 -15.25
C LYS A 142 10.28 21.92 -14.04
N ILE A 143 11.03 21.16 -13.25
CA ILE A 143 10.52 20.53 -12.02
C ILE A 143 10.03 21.57 -11.01
N VAL A 144 10.77 22.66 -10.81
CA VAL A 144 10.33 23.75 -9.91
C VAL A 144 9.03 24.40 -10.39
N ILE A 145 8.92 24.70 -11.69
CA ILE A 145 7.71 25.27 -12.29
C ILE A 145 6.52 24.31 -12.12
N SER A 146 6.71 23.03 -12.44
CA SER A 146 5.68 21.99 -12.29
C SER A 146 5.26 21.84 -10.85
N PHE A 147 6.21 21.81 -9.90
CA PHE A 147 5.94 21.67 -8.48
C PHE A 147 5.07 22.83 -7.96
N LEU A 148 5.41 24.08 -8.33
CA LEU A 148 4.61 25.25 -7.96
C LEU A 148 3.23 25.25 -8.62
N HIS A 149 3.15 24.81 -9.87
CA HIS A 149 1.88 24.62 -10.57
C HIS A 149 1.00 23.60 -9.83
N PHE A 150 1.56 22.43 -9.50
CA PHE A 150 0.86 21.37 -8.79
C PHE A 150 0.38 21.81 -7.42
N LEU A 151 1.19 22.53 -6.63
CA LEU A 151 0.74 23.09 -5.34
C LEU A 151 -0.49 24.01 -5.44
N LYS A 152 -0.78 24.54 -6.64
CA LYS A 152 -1.98 25.33 -6.93
C LYS A 152 -3.11 24.47 -7.52
N SER A 153 -2.81 23.55 -8.44
CA SER A 153 -3.80 22.77 -9.18
C SER A 153 -4.28 21.51 -8.47
N THR A 154 -3.58 21.00 -7.45
CA THR A 154 -3.94 19.78 -6.69
C THR A 154 -5.43 19.67 -6.34
N PRO A 155 -6.11 20.70 -5.81
CA PRO A 155 -7.55 20.60 -5.50
C PRO A 155 -8.41 20.17 -6.70
N GLY A 156 -8.25 20.85 -7.85
CA GLY A 156 -9.01 20.54 -9.06
C GLY A 156 -8.55 19.24 -9.71
N SER A 157 -7.26 18.93 -9.66
CA SER A 157 -6.73 17.66 -10.15
C SER A 157 -7.27 16.46 -9.37
N MET A 158 -7.36 16.54 -8.04
CA MET A 158 -7.96 15.50 -7.20
C MET A 158 -9.45 15.33 -7.47
N GLU A 159 -10.19 16.44 -7.63
CA GLU A 159 -11.61 16.37 -7.98
C GLU A 159 -11.83 15.69 -9.33
N LYS A 160 -11.04 16.06 -10.35
CA LYS A 160 -11.09 15.44 -11.67
C LYS A 160 -10.73 13.95 -11.61
N LEU A 161 -9.67 13.59 -10.88
CA LEU A 161 -9.27 12.20 -10.67
C LEU A 161 -10.40 11.38 -10.06
N ASN A 162 -11.03 11.89 -8.99
CA ASN A 162 -12.10 11.19 -8.29
C ASN A 162 -13.32 10.99 -9.19
N ARG A 163 -13.74 12.03 -9.94
CA ARG A 163 -14.87 11.90 -10.89
C ARG A 163 -14.57 10.89 -11.99
N LYS A 164 -13.36 10.93 -12.55
CA LYS A 164 -12.91 9.97 -13.58
C LYS A 164 -12.90 8.54 -13.01
N PHE A 165 -12.36 8.35 -11.81
CA PHE A 165 -12.30 7.06 -11.15
C PHE A 165 -13.68 6.43 -10.95
N GLU A 166 -14.68 7.18 -10.48
CA GLU A 166 -16.03 6.66 -10.31
C GLU A 166 -16.66 6.22 -11.63
N ALA A 167 -16.46 6.99 -12.70
CA ALA A 167 -16.96 6.66 -14.03
C ALA A 167 -16.27 5.41 -14.60
N ASP A 168 -14.94 5.39 -14.56
CA ASP A 168 -14.12 4.29 -15.08
C ASP A 168 -14.40 2.98 -14.35
N LEU A 169 -14.59 3.01 -13.02
CA LEU A 169 -14.80 1.81 -12.23
C LEU A 169 -16.09 1.06 -12.59
N ILE A 170 -17.15 1.77 -13.00
CA ILE A 170 -18.38 1.14 -13.48
C ILE A 170 -18.09 0.34 -14.76
N ILE A 171 -17.40 0.97 -15.70
CA ILE A 171 -17.00 0.37 -16.99
C ILE A 171 -16.10 -0.84 -16.76
N PHE A 172 -15.10 -0.69 -15.89
CA PHE A 172 -14.15 -1.77 -15.62
C PHE A 172 -14.81 -2.97 -14.94
N LYS A 173 -15.76 -2.74 -14.01
CA LYS A 173 -16.52 -3.84 -13.39
C LYS A 173 -17.30 -4.64 -14.44
N GLU A 174 -17.98 -3.94 -15.36
CA GLU A 174 -18.74 -4.59 -16.43
C GLU A 174 -17.84 -5.37 -17.40
N GLN A 175 -16.69 -4.78 -17.77
CA GLN A 175 -15.68 -5.47 -18.59
C GLN A 175 -15.17 -6.75 -17.91
N VAL A 176 -14.77 -6.68 -16.64
CA VAL A 176 -14.28 -7.86 -15.91
C VAL A 176 -15.35 -8.93 -15.77
N GLN A 177 -16.62 -8.54 -15.61
CA GLN A 177 -17.73 -9.49 -15.54
C GLN A 177 -17.96 -10.23 -16.86
N SER A 178 -17.84 -9.54 -18.01
CA SER A 178 -18.12 -10.12 -19.32
C SER A 178 -17.01 -11.04 -19.85
N GLN A 179 -15.76 -10.88 -19.41
CA GLN A 179 -14.65 -11.73 -19.86
C GLN A 179 -14.66 -13.13 -19.23
N ASN A 180 -14.39 -14.16 -20.04
CA ASN A 180 -14.35 -15.57 -19.61
C ASN A 180 -13.11 -16.34 -20.07
N SER A 181 -12.18 -15.69 -20.79
CA SER A 181 -10.92 -16.32 -21.21
C SER A 181 -9.74 -15.78 -20.40
N LEU A 182 -8.70 -16.60 -20.25
CA LEU A 182 -7.46 -16.21 -19.56
C LEU A 182 -6.83 -14.98 -20.22
N GLN A 183 -6.69 -15.01 -21.55
CA GLN A 183 -6.03 -13.94 -22.30
C GLN A 183 -6.82 -12.63 -22.21
N ASP A 184 -8.14 -12.67 -22.38
CA ASP A 184 -8.97 -11.47 -22.32
C ASP A 184 -8.97 -10.84 -20.91
N LEU A 185 -8.91 -11.67 -19.85
CA LEU A 185 -8.79 -11.19 -18.47
C LEU A 185 -7.43 -10.54 -18.20
N LEU A 186 -6.33 -11.11 -18.72
CA LEU A 186 -4.99 -10.53 -18.61
C LEU A 186 -4.88 -9.22 -19.41
N ASP A 187 -5.47 -9.15 -20.59
CA ASP A 187 -5.49 -7.93 -21.39
C ASP A 187 -6.37 -6.85 -20.75
N THR A 188 -7.52 -7.25 -20.21
CA THR A 188 -8.39 -6.35 -19.40
C THR A 188 -7.64 -5.82 -18.18
N TYR A 189 -6.89 -6.67 -17.48
CA TYR A 189 -6.03 -6.26 -16.37
C TYR A 189 -5.03 -5.18 -16.81
N LYS A 190 -4.29 -5.39 -17.90
CA LYS A 190 -3.29 -4.43 -18.40
C LYS A 190 -3.91 -3.09 -18.78
N VAL A 191 -5.09 -3.11 -19.40
CA VAL A 191 -5.84 -1.89 -19.75
C VAL A 191 -6.23 -1.11 -18.49
N ILE A 192 -6.80 -1.80 -17.50
CA ILE A 192 -7.21 -1.21 -16.22
C ILE A 192 -5.99 -0.66 -15.47
N GLU A 193 -4.91 -1.44 -15.38
CA GLU A 193 -3.65 -1.05 -14.75
C GLU A 193 -3.10 0.23 -15.37
N THR A 194 -3.01 0.29 -16.70
CA THR A 194 -2.53 1.47 -17.43
C THR A 194 -3.42 2.69 -17.20
N ALA A 195 -4.74 2.51 -17.27
CA ALA A 195 -5.70 3.60 -17.09
C ALA A 195 -5.72 4.17 -15.66
N ILE A 196 -5.41 3.34 -14.67
CA ILE A 196 -5.27 3.73 -13.28
C ILE A 196 -3.90 4.40 -13.09
N SER A 197 -2.80 3.73 -13.40
CA SER A 197 -1.45 4.24 -13.09
C SER A 197 -1.17 5.61 -13.74
N SER A 198 -1.76 5.89 -14.90
CA SER A 198 -1.52 7.13 -15.67
C SER A 198 -1.90 8.42 -14.95
N ASP A 199 -3.00 8.43 -14.19
CA ASP A 199 -3.50 9.62 -13.48
C ASP A 199 -3.24 9.58 -11.97
N TRP A 200 -2.89 8.40 -11.45
CA TRP A 200 -2.79 8.16 -10.02
C TRP A 200 -1.57 8.81 -9.34
N TYR A 201 -0.58 9.29 -10.10
CA TYR A 201 0.48 10.13 -9.57
C TYR A 201 -0.05 11.41 -8.88
N ILE A 202 -1.24 11.88 -9.25
CA ILE A 202 -1.92 13.03 -8.60
C ILE A 202 -2.12 12.76 -7.10
N THR A 203 -2.29 11.50 -6.69
CA THR A 203 -2.40 11.13 -5.26
C THR A 203 -1.07 11.37 -4.50
N LEU A 204 0.08 11.10 -5.12
CA LEU A 204 1.40 11.42 -4.57
C LEU A 204 1.63 12.93 -4.47
N ILE A 205 1.18 13.68 -5.49
CA ILE A 205 1.20 15.14 -5.45
C ILE A 205 0.33 15.66 -4.31
N ASN A 206 -0.85 15.07 -4.08
CA ASN A 206 -1.71 15.41 -2.96
C ASN A 206 -1.09 15.05 -1.60
N ASP A 207 -0.36 13.93 -1.49
CA ASP A 207 0.41 13.60 -0.29
C ASP A 207 1.42 14.70 0.03
N MET A 208 2.22 15.12 -0.98
CA MET A 208 3.19 16.20 -0.80
C MET A 208 2.52 17.54 -0.43
N TYR A 209 1.42 17.88 -1.10
CA TYR A 209 0.58 19.03 -0.75
C TYR A 209 0.14 18.98 0.71
N THR A 210 -0.38 17.83 1.15
CA THR A 210 -0.84 17.60 2.53
C THR A 210 0.29 17.77 3.54
N PHE A 211 1.45 17.21 3.25
CA PHE A 211 2.62 17.27 4.13
C PHE A 211 3.13 18.70 4.28
N ILE A 212 3.23 19.45 3.19
CA ILE A 212 3.65 20.84 3.23
C ILE A 212 2.69 21.68 4.05
N TYR A 213 1.38 21.63 3.78
CA TYR A 213 0.44 22.48 4.51
C TYR A 213 0.27 22.06 5.96
N THR A 214 0.36 20.77 6.29
CA THR A 214 0.39 20.28 7.68
C THR A 214 1.67 20.70 8.41
N GLY A 215 2.81 20.63 7.75
CA GLY A 215 4.11 21.05 8.29
C GLY A 215 4.20 22.56 8.56
N LEU A 216 3.36 23.37 7.90
CA LEU A 216 3.27 24.82 8.10
C LEU A 216 2.32 25.24 9.24
N LEU A 217 1.61 24.30 9.87
CA LEU A 217 0.69 24.56 10.97
C LEU A 217 1.44 24.62 12.32
N SER A 218 0.99 25.51 13.20
CA SER A 218 1.35 25.53 14.61
C SER A 218 0.77 24.31 15.35
N LYS A 219 1.26 24.04 16.57
CA LYS A 219 0.77 22.94 17.41
C LYS A 219 -0.75 23.00 17.63
N LYS A 220 -1.28 24.19 17.95
CA LYS A 220 -2.73 24.43 18.18
C LYS A 220 -3.56 24.19 16.92
N GLU A 221 -3.05 24.56 15.74
CA GLU A 221 -3.75 24.29 14.47
C GLU A 221 -3.73 22.81 14.09
N LYS A 222 -2.67 22.07 14.45
CA LYS A 222 -2.61 20.62 14.24
C LYS A 222 -3.63 19.86 15.08
N GLU A 223 -3.91 20.33 16.30
CA GLU A 223 -4.97 19.76 17.16
C GLU A 223 -6.36 19.83 16.47
N GLN A 224 -6.61 20.87 15.66
CA GLN A 224 -7.84 21.06 14.88
C GLN A 224 -7.95 20.16 13.63
N LEU A 225 -6.92 19.37 13.30
CA LEU A 225 -6.98 18.41 12.18
C LEU A 225 -7.70 17.11 12.55
N ASN A 226 -7.79 16.79 13.84
CA ASN A 226 -8.38 15.53 14.29
C ASN A 226 -9.87 15.41 13.94
N ASP A 227 -10.57 16.54 13.79
CA ASP A 227 -12.01 16.58 13.49
C ASP A 227 -12.35 16.15 12.04
N ILE A 228 -11.38 16.21 11.11
CA ILE A 228 -11.63 15.96 9.66
C ILE A 228 -11.23 14.58 9.18
N LYS A 229 -10.30 13.92 9.89
CA LYS A 229 -10.09 12.47 9.71
C LYS A 229 -11.41 11.69 9.83
N ASN A 230 -12.41 12.27 10.49
CA ASN A 230 -13.70 11.66 10.76
C ASN A 230 -14.75 11.83 9.65
N LEU A 231 -14.54 12.56 8.54
CA LEU A 231 -15.65 12.75 7.58
C LEU A 231 -15.74 11.64 6.53
N GLU A 232 -14.70 11.42 5.72
CA GLU A 232 -14.73 10.39 4.68
C GLU A 232 -14.46 8.99 5.24
N SER A 233 -13.47 8.86 6.11
CA SER A 233 -13.08 7.56 6.70
C SER A 233 -14.14 7.01 7.66
N MET A 234 -15.10 7.83 8.10
CA MET A 234 -16.25 7.37 8.88
C MET A 234 -17.41 6.88 8.02
N LYS A 235 -17.48 7.17 6.72
CA LYS A 235 -18.61 6.70 5.90
C LYS A 235 -18.81 5.17 5.98
N PRO A 236 -17.74 4.33 5.86
CA PRO A 236 -17.89 2.89 6.06
C PRO A 236 -18.31 2.53 7.49
N VAL A 237 -17.77 3.22 8.50
CA VAL A 237 -18.07 2.94 9.91
C VAL A 237 -19.52 3.30 10.26
N MET A 238 -20.02 4.43 9.77
CA MET A 238 -21.40 4.86 9.95
C MET A 238 -22.38 3.91 9.24
N ALA A 239 -22.06 3.50 8.00
CA ALA A 239 -22.86 2.51 7.29
C ALA A 239 -22.89 1.16 8.02
N LEU A 240 -21.76 0.74 8.59
CA LEU A 240 -21.66 -0.49 9.38
C LEU A 240 -22.45 -0.41 10.70
N ASN A 241 -22.36 0.71 11.42
CA ASN A 241 -23.16 0.93 12.63
C ASN A 241 -24.67 0.92 12.31
N MET A 242 -25.08 1.53 11.20
CA MET A 242 -26.47 1.47 10.74
C MET A 242 -26.92 0.04 10.43
N LEU A 243 -26.06 -0.76 9.80
CA LEU A 243 -26.31 -2.18 9.56
C LEU A 243 -26.49 -2.98 10.84
N ILE A 244 -25.58 -2.80 11.80
CA ILE A 244 -25.65 -3.47 13.12
C ILE A 244 -26.95 -3.11 13.83
N HIS A 245 -27.31 -1.83 13.81
CA HIS A 245 -28.55 -1.35 14.42
C HIS A 245 -29.81 -1.99 13.82
N VAL A 246 -29.92 -1.99 12.49
CA VAL A 246 -31.06 -2.60 11.79
C VAL A 246 -31.09 -4.11 12.02
N TYR A 247 -29.95 -4.79 11.98
CA TYR A 247 -29.87 -6.23 12.26
C TYR A 247 -30.32 -6.58 13.68
N LYS A 248 -29.94 -5.78 14.68
CA LYS A 248 -30.34 -6.03 16.07
C LYS A 248 -31.84 -5.87 16.29
N LYS A 249 -32.45 -4.87 15.65
CA LYS A 249 -33.87 -4.55 15.80
C LYS A 249 -34.78 -5.41 14.94
N GLU A 250 -34.38 -5.65 13.69
CA GLU A 250 -35.25 -6.24 12.66
C GLU A 250 -34.72 -7.58 12.12
N LYS A 251 -33.53 -8.03 12.54
CA LYS A 251 -32.83 -9.23 12.03
C LYS A 251 -32.64 -9.15 10.50
N LYS A 252 -32.76 -10.27 9.78
CA LYS A 252 -32.61 -10.35 8.32
C LYS A 252 -33.86 -9.83 7.59
N SER A 253 -34.33 -8.63 7.95
CA SER A 253 -35.45 -7.97 7.28
C SER A 253 -35.10 -7.56 5.84
N ASN A 254 -36.11 -7.27 5.03
CA ASN A 254 -35.88 -6.72 3.67
C ASN A 254 -35.05 -5.43 3.69
N ARG A 255 -35.21 -4.62 4.75
CA ARG A 255 -34.43 -3.40 4.95
C ARG A 255 -32.96 -3.73 5.24
N PHE A 256 -32.71 -4.70 6.11
CA PHE A 256 -31.35 -5.18 6.38
C PHE A 256 -30.68 -5.69 5.10
N ASN A 257 -31.33 -6.58 4.34
CA ASN A 257 -30.75 -7.17 3.14
C ASN A 257 -30.37 -6.10 2.10
N LYS A 258 -31.22 -5.10 1.87
CA LYS A 258 -30.91 -3.96 0.98
C LYS A 258 -29.69 -3.15 1.45
N LEU A 259 -29.62 -2.85 2.75
CA LEU A 259 -28.47 -2.13 3.32
C LEU A 259 -27.19 -2.97 3.25
N PHE A 260 -27.32 -4.29 3.42
CA PHE A 260 -26.22 -5.24 3.41
C PHE A 260 -25.62 -5.31 2.01
N GLU A 261 -26.44 -5.49 0.98
CA GLU A 261 -26.03 -5.43 -0.43
C GLU A 261 -25.39 -4.08 -0.78
N GLN A 262 -25.98 -2.98 -0.33
CA GLN A 262 -25.42 -1.64 -0.56
C GLN A 262 -24.04 -1.47 0.11
N TYR A 263 -23.86 -2.01 1.32
CA TYR A 263 -22.58 -1.96 2.01
C TYR A 263 -21.53 -2.81 1.31
N ILE A 264 -21.88 -4.02 0.88
CA ILE A 264 -20.98 -4.85 0.06
C ILE A 264 -20.59 -4.09 -1.20
N GLU A 265 -21.54 -3.43 -1.86
CA GLU A 265 -21.24 -2.72 -3.10
C GLU A 265 -20.31 -1.52 -2.92
N LEU A 266 -20.52 -0.72 -1.88
CA LEU A 266 -19.72 0.49 -1.62
C LEU A 266 -18.41 0.21 -0.86
N TYR A 267 -18.44 -0.73 0.08
CA TYR A 267 -17.41 -0.93 1.10
C TYR A 267 -17.01 -2.40 1.28
N GLY A 268 -17.47 -3.33 0.44
CA GLY A 268 -17.17 -4.75 0.59
C GLY A 268 -15.68 -5.11 0.54
N ASP A 269 -14.85 -4.22 -0.01
CA ASP A 269 -13.39 -4.39 -0.03
C ASP A 269 -12.68 -3.77 1.18
N ARG A 270 -13.40 -3.07 2.06
CA ARG A 270 -12.84 -2.43 3.27
C ARG A 270 -12.72 -3.42 4.42
N CYS A 271 -11.50 -3.87 4.68
CA CYS A 271 -11.18 -4.82 5.75
C CYS A 271 -9.70 -4.78 6.13
N LEU A 272 -9.30 -5.54 7.16
CA LEU A 272 -7.89 -5.66 7.52
C LEU A 272 -7.11 -6.36 6.39
N GLY A 273 -6.03 -5.73 5.92
CA GLY A 273 -5.26 -6.25 4.78
C GLY A 273 -5.98 -6.11 3.44
N GLU A 274 -6.84 -5.11 3.30
CA GLU A 274 -7.59 -4.77 2.08
C GLU A 274 -6.72 -4.62 0.81
N LEU A 275 -5.45 -4.21 0.97
CA LEU A 275 -4.49 -4.09 -0.13
C LEU A 275 -3.69 -5.37 -0.39
N LYS A 276 -4.13 -6.53 0.11
CA LYS A 276 -3.54 -7.83 -0.25
C LYS A 276 -4.55 -8.59 -1.10
N LEU A 277 -4.14 -9.02 -2.29
CA LEU A 277 -5.03 -9.70 -3.23
C LEU A 277 -5.59 -10.99 -2.64
N GLU A 278 -4.83 -11.71 -1.81
CA GLU A 278 -5.28 -12.94 -1.17
C GLU A 278 -6.26 -12.76 0.00
N THR A 279 -6.54 -11.53 0.42
CA THR A 279 -7.46 -11.27 1.53
C THR A 279 -8.90 -11.63 1.15
N GLN A 280 -9.55 -12.40 2.01
CA GLN A 280 -11.00 -12.66 1.95
C GLN A 280 -11.74 -11.41 2.44
N THR A 281 -12.13 -10.55 1.50
CA THR A 281 -12.91 -9.34 1.81
C THR A 281 -14.39 -9.67 1.97
N TYR A 282 -15.19 -8.74 2.49
CA TYR A 282 -16.64 -8.91 2.58
C TYR A 282 -17.29 -9.07 1.20
N ARG A 283 -16.70 -8.51 0.14
CA ARG A 283 -17.20 -8.72 -1.22
C ARG A 283 -16.97 -10.15 -1.71
N VAL A 284 -15.81 -10.73 -1.38
CA VAL A 284 -15.46 -12.09 -1.79
C VAL A 284 -16.20 -13.13 -0.94
N ASN A 285 -16.29 -12.88 0.36
CA ASN A 285 -17.02 -13.72 1.31
C ASN A 285 -17.93 -12.85 2.20
N PRO A 286 -19.19 -12.61 1.79
CA PRO A 286 -20.13 -11.80 2.56
C PRO A 286 -20.47 -12.34 3.94
N ASP A 287 -20.32 -13.65 4.19
CA ASP A 287 -20.61 -14.24 5.49
C ASP A 287 -19.71 -13.66 6.60
N LEU A 288 -18.48 -13.25 6.27
CA LEU A 288 -17.58 -12.57 7.20
C LEU A 288 -18.16 -11.25 7.73
N LEU A 289 -18.90 -10.52 6.88
CA LEU A 289 -19.58 -9.30 7.32
C LEU A 289 -20.76 -9.62 8.23
N LEU A 290 -21.49 -10.69 7.91
CA LEU A 290 -22.62 -11.13 8.73
C LEU A 290 -22.14 -11.59 10.13
N GLU A 291 -21.07 -12.37 10.19
CA GLU A 291 -20.42 -12.79 11.43
C GLU A 291 -19.95 -11.58 12.26
N TYR A 292 -19.33 -10.60 11.60
CA TYR A 292 -18.94 -9.36 12.25
C TYR A 292 -20.15 -8.61 12.83
N ILE A 293 -21.22 -8.44 12.05
CA ILE A 293 -22.45 -7.76 12.50
C ILE A 293 -23.10 -8.49 13.68
N GLN A 294 -23.06 -9.82 13.69
CA GLN A 294 -23.65 -10.64 14.76
C GLN A 294 -22.90 -10.54 16.09
N THR A 295 -21.58 -10.34 16.04
CA THR A 295 -20.71 -10.35 17.23
C THR A 295 -20.50 -8.96 17.83
N GLN A 296 -20.73 -7.89 17.06
CA GLN A 296 -20.36 -6.53 17.45
C GLN A 296 -21.51 -5.76 18.10
N ASN A 297 -21.12 -4.84 19.00
CA ASN A 297 -22.03 -3.88 19.60
C ASN A 297 -22.04 -2.54 18.86
N GLU A 298 -23.14 -1.81 18.98
CA GLU A 298 -23.20 -0.46 18.43
C GLU A 298 -22.14 0.39 19.12
N THR A 299 -21.33 1.09 18.33
CA THR A 299 -20.37 2.05 18.89
C THR A 299 -20.99 3.43 18.86
N SER A 300 -21.05 4.11 20.01
CA SER A 300 -21.47 5.51 20.08
C SER A 300 -20.41 6.39 19.42
N LEU A 301 -20.76 6.99 18.29
CA LEU A 301 -19.92 8.00 17.65
C LEU A 301 -20.22 9.35 18.31
N ASN A 302 -19.31 9.82 19.16
CA ASN A 302 -19.37 11.19 19.66
C ASN A 302 -19.07 12.16 18.52
N LYS A 303 -20.10 12.92 18.11
CA LYS A 303 -19.92 14.08 17.24
C LYS A 303 -19.44 15.24 18.10
N THR A 304 -18.19 15.62 17.93
CA THR A 304 -17.71 16.94 18.32
C THR A 304 -17.34 17.69 17.07
N SER A 305 -17.93 18.87 16.90
CA SER A 305 -17.44 19.89 15.98
C SER A 305 -17.71 21.24 16.62
N GLU A 306 -16.67 21.87 17.15
CA GLU A 306 -16.70 23.29 17.45
C GLU A 306 -16.29 24.06 16.18
N ASN A 307 -17.14 24.97 15.73
CA ASN A 307 -16.83 25.87 14.63
C ASN A 307 -15.89 26.98 15.12
N MET A 308 -14.61 26.87 14.81
CA MET A 308 -13.63 27.96 14.95
C MET A 308 -13.21 28.51 13.58
N LYS A 309 -12.81 29.79 13.54
CA LYS A 309 -12.34 30.46 12.31
C LYS A 309 -11.13 29.74 11.70
N GLU A 310 -11.31 29.20 10.49
CA GLU A 310 -10.25 28.53 9.75
C GLU A 310 -9.44 29.51 8.89
N ASN A 311 -8.11 29.50 9.03
CA ASN A 311 -7.23 30.24 8.12
C ASN A 311 -6.90 29.44 6.85
N ARG A 312 -6.24 30.09 5.89
CA ARG A 312 -5.94 29.51 4.57
C ARG A 312 -5.05 28.26 4.64
N LYS A 313 -4.06 28.20 5.54
CA LYS A 313 -3.15 27.05 5.63
C LYS A 313 -3.86 25.82 6.17
N LEU A 314 -4.67 26.02 7.22
CA LEU A 314 -5.49 24.97 7.81
C LEU A 314 -6.49 24.40 6.79
N LYS A 315 -7.20 25.26 6.05
CA LYS A 315 -8.11 24.81 4.97
C LYS A 315 -7.43 23.92 3.95
N LYS A 316 -6.21 24.28 3.55
CA LYS A 316 -5.42 23.49 2.60
C LYS A 316 -4.97 22.16 3.19
N ALA A 317 -4.46 22.14 4.43
CA ALA A 317 -4.09 20.90 5.10
C ALA A 317 -5.29 19.94 5.23
N LYS A 318 -6.44 20.47 5.67
CA LYS A 318 -7.72 19.77 5.77
C LYS A 318 -8.16 19.15 4.44
N LEU A 319 -8.11 19.92 3.36
CA LEU A 319 -8.43 19.44 2.01
C LEU A 319 -7.49 18.33 1.53
N GLY A 320 -6.18 18.48 1.79
CA GLY A 320 -5.19 17.45 1.44
C GLY A 320 -5.46 16.12 2.15
N ILE A 321 -5.76 16.18 3.46
CA ILE A 321 -6.15 15.02 4.26
C ILE A 321 -7.43 14.38 3.73
N TYR A 322 -8.46 15.19 3.46
CA TYR A 322 -9.72 14.73 2.88
C TYR A 322 -9.49 13.94 1.58
N ASN A 323 -8.69 14.50 0.67
CA ASN A 323 -8.32 13.86 -0.59
C ASN A 323 -7.50 12.56 -0.40
N ARG A 324 -6.64 12.49 0.63
CA ARG A 324 -5.95 11.23 0.99
C ARG A 324 -6.91 10.14 1.41
N GLU A 325 -7.93 10.47 2.21
CA GLU A 325 -8.91 9.49 2.69
C GLU A 325 -9.78 8.96 1.53
N ILE A 326 -10.17 9.83 0.58
CA ILE A 326 -10.82 9.37 -0.65
C ILE A 326 -9.89 8.47 -1.47
N SER A 327 -8.62 8.87 -1.64
CA SER A 327 -7.66 8.06 -2.40
C SER A 327 -7.45 6.68 -1.75
N ARG A 328 -7.45 6.60 -0.42
CA ARG A 328 -7.40 5.34 0.33
C ARG A 328 -8.61 4.46 0.02
N LEU A 329 -9.83 4.99 0.08
CA LEU A 329 -11.06 4.30 -0.32
C LEU A 329 -11.01 3.82 -1.78
N ASN A 330 -10.49 4.63 -2.70
CA ASN A 330 -10.41 4.27 -4.10
C ASN A 330 -9.38 3.15 -4.33
N ARG A 331 -8.25 3.14 -3.61
CA ARG A 331 -7.27 2.05 -3.69
C ARG A 331 -7.89 0.71 -3.34
N THR A 332 -8.70 0.64 -2.29
CA THR A 332 -9.30 -0.65 -1.89
C THR A 332 -10.22 -1.20 -2.98
N ARG A 333 -10.94 -0.32 -3.69
CA ARG A 333 -11.80 -0.70 -4.83
C ARG A 333 -10.97 -1.18 -6.02
N ILE A 334 -9.80 -0.60 -6.28
CA ILE A 334 -8.86 -1.09 -7.30
C ILE A 334 -8.34 -2.48 -6.95
N PHE A 335 -7.90 -2.69 -5.71
CA PHE A 335 -7.49 -4.01 -5.26
C PHE A 335 -8.65 -5.01 -5.30
N GLY A 336 -9.88 -4.58 -5.02
CA GLY A 336 -11.11 -5.35 -5.24
C GLY A 336 -11.27 -5.83 -6.68
N LEU A 337 -11.11 -4.93 -7.63
CA LEU A 337 -11.21 -5.21 -9.07
C LEU A 337 -10.08 -6.14 -9.55
N ALA A 338 -8.84 -5.87 -9.16
CA ALA A 338 -7.71 -6.74 -9.48
C ALA A 338 -7.93 -8.15 -8.90
N ARG A 339 -8.38 -8.24 -7.65
CA ARG A 339 -8.71 -9.52 -6.99
C ARG A 339 -9.79 -10.28 -7.75
N SER A 340 -10.84 -9.61 -8.22
CA SER A 340 -11.89 -10.29 -9.00
C SER A 340 -11.35 -10.84 -10.32
N ILE A 341 -10.45 -10.12 -10.99
CA ILE A 341 -9.81 -10.61 -12.22
C ILE A 341 -9.00 -11.87 -11.92
N PHE A 342 -8.11 -11.82 -10.92
CA PHE A 342 -7.23 -12.93 -10.62
C PHE A 342 -7.97 -14.15 -10.07
N LEU A 343 -9.07 -13.97 -9.33
CA LEU A 343 -9.92 -15.10 -8.93
C LEU A 343 -10.60 -15.76 -10.12
N LYS A 344 -11.11 -15.00 -11.11
CA LYS A 344 -11.64 -15.58 -12.35
C LYS A 344 -10.56 -16.31 -13.14
N ILE A 345 -9.34 -15.76 -13.21
CA ILE A 345 -8.18 -16.46 -13.78
C ILE A 345 -7.92 -17.78 -13.04
N GLY A 346 -7.94 -17.75 -11.70
CA GLY A 346 -7.78 -18.95 -10.88
C GLY A 346 -8.85 -20.01 -11.15
N GLU A 347 -10.10 -19.61 -11.37
CA GLU A 347 -11.21 -20.50 -11.75
C GLU A 347 -10.94 -21.18 -13.08
N ILE A 348 -10.52 -20.42 -14.10
CA ILE A 348 -10.17 -20.95 -15.43
C ILE A 348 -9.01 -21.94 -15.31
N LEU A 349 -7.93 -21.57 -14.64
CA LEU A 349 -6.75 -22.43 -14.48
C LEU A 349 -7.06 -23.70 -13.67
N THR A 350 -8.02 -23.64 -12.74
CA THR A 350 -8.49 -24.83 -12.01
C THR A 350 -9.31 -25.74 -12.93
N ALA A 351 -10.21 -25.18 -13.75
CA ALA A 351 -10.99 -25.93 -14.72
C ALA A 351 -10.10 -26.61 -15.78
N GLU A 352 -8.98 -25.98 -16.14
CA GLU A 352 -7.94 -26.55 -17.02
C GLU A 352 -7.02 -27.59 -16.32
N GLY A 353 -7.18 -27.83 -15.02
CA GLY A 353 -6.33 -28.76 -14.25
C GLY A 353 -4.91 -28.23 -13.97
N LYS A 354 -4.65 -26.93 -14.16
CA LYS A 354 -3.35 -26.29 -13.91
C LYS A 354 -3.17 -25.86 -12.45
N LEU A 355 -4.27 -25.62 -11.74
CA LEU A 355 -4.35 -25.34 -10.29
C LEU A 355 -5.29 -26.34 -9.59
N GLU A 356 -5.08 -26.56 -8.29
CA GLU A 356 -5.99 -27.39 -7.47
C GLU A 356 -7.21 -26.60 -6.97
N HIS A 357 -7.02 -25.32 -6.62
CA HIS A 357 -8.06 -24.41 -6.17
C HIS A 357 -7.87 -23.04 -6.81
N ARG A 358 -8.96 -22.29 -7.03
CA ARG A 358 -8.86 -20.95 -7.65
C ARG A 358 -7.98 -19.98 -6.86
N GLU A 359 -7.98 -20.07 -5.53
CA GLU A 359 -7.17 -19.22 -4.65
C GLU A 359 -5.67 -19.50 -4.76
N ASP A 360 -5.28 -20.60 -5.39
CA ASP A 360 -3.87 -20.94 -5.61
C ASP A 360 -3.19 -19.96 -6.58
N ILE A 361 -3.96 -19.19 -7.35
CA ILE A 361 -3.47 -18.09 -8.18
C ILE A 361 -2.63 -17.08 -7.38
N PHE A 362 -2.96 -16.86 -6.10
CA PHE A 362 -2.22 -15.90 -5.27
C PHE A 362 -0.80 -16.36 -4.94
N TYR A 363 -0.49 -17.65 -5.11
CA TYR A 363 0.85 -18.21 -4.96
C TYR A 363 1.70 -18.07 -6.22
N LEU A 364 1.21 -17.47 -7.30
CA LEU A 364 1.98 -17.14 -8.50
C LEU A 364 2.42 -15.67 -8.46
N PHE A 365 3.60 -15.36 -8.95
CA PHE A 365 3.93 -13.99 -9.33
C PHE A 365 3.21 -13.64 -10.64
N LEU A 366 3.07 -12.34 -10.90
CA LEU A 366 2.28 -11.85 -12.04
C LEU A 366 2.86 -12.32 -13.39
N ASP A 367 4.18 -12.33 -13.51
CA ASP A 367 4.92 -12.76 -14.70
C ASP A 367 4.82 -14.27 -14.95
N GLU A 368 4.62 -15.07 -13.91
CA GLU A 368 4.48 -16.53 -14.04
C GLU A 368 3.10 -16.96 -14.57
N ILE A 369 2.11 -16.07 -14.54
CA ILE A 369 0.76 -16.38 -15.03
C ILE A 369 0.85 -16.56 -16.55
N ASN A 370 0.51 -17.76 -17.03
CA ASN A 370 0.54 -18.20 -18.43
C ASN A 370 1.89 -18.74 -18.95
N GLU A 371 2.88 -18.97 -18.07
CA GLU A 371 4.18 -19.52 -18.51
C GLU A 371 4.24 -21.05 -18.51
N LYS A 372 3.34 -21.74 -17.78
CA LYS A 372 3.46 -23.19 -17.51
C LYS A 372 2.20 -23.98 -17.83
N ASP A 373 2.42 -25.23 -18.21
CA ASP A 373 1.39 -26.25 -18.40
C ASP A 373 0.74 -26.69 -17.08
N SER A 374 1.45 -26.59 -15.95
CA SER A 374 0.90 -26.86 -14.62
C SER A 374 1.64 -26.10 -13.52
N TYR A 375 0.89 -25.64 -12.51
CA TYR A 375 1.42 -24.91 -11.36
C TYR A 375 1.35 -25.70 -10.05
N ILE A 376 0.72 -26.88 -10.04
CA ILE A 376 0.41 -27.65 -8.81
C ILE A 376 1.65 -27.88 -7.94
N GLY A 377 2.76 -28.34 -8.54
CA GLY A 377 4.01 -28.59 -7.82
C GLY A 377 4.63 -27.32 -7.24
N LEU A 378 4.63 -26.23 -8.03
CA LEU A 378 5.14 -24.93 -7.62
C LEU A 378 4.34 -24.35 -6.46
N VAL A 379 3.00 -24.36 -6.59
CA VAL A 379 2.08 -23.87 -5.56
C VAL A 379 2.25 -24.67 -4.27
N LYS A 380 2.37 -26.00 -4.33
CA LYS A 380 2.61 -26.85 -3.15
C LYS A 380 3.91 -26.46 -2.43
N ALA A 381 5.00 -26.27 -3.18
CA ALA A 381 6.27 -25.83 -2.61
C ALA A 381 6.14 -24.47 -1.92
N ARG A 382 5.48 -23.49 -2.57
CA ARG A 382 5.27 -22.16 -2.01
C ARG A 382 4.33 -22.14 -0.81
N LYS A 383 3.27 -22.95 -0.80
CA LYS A 383 2.40 -23.12 0.39
C LYS A 383 3.23 -23.55 1.60
N ILE A 384 4.17 -24.48 1.42
CA ILE A 384 5.08 -24.93 2.49
C ILE A 384 6.02 -23.80 2.92
N GLU A 385 6.65 -23.12 1.97
CA GLU A 385 7.55 -21.99 2.21
C GLU A 385 6.87 -20.86 2.99
N TYR A 386 5.72 -20.38 2.53
CA TYR A 386 4.98 -19.29 3.15
C TYR A 386 4.39 -19.67 4.51
N LYS A 387 4.06 -20.96 4.71
CA LYS A 387 3.68 -21.47 6.04
C LYS A 387 4.88 -21.41 7.00
N LYS A 388 6.08 -21.78 6.57
CA LYS A 388 7.30 -21.63 7.37
C LYS A 388 7.54 -20.17 7.73
N MET A 389 7.44 -19.24 6.77
CA MET A 389 7.62 -17.80 7.02
C MET A 389 6.63 -17.27 8.07
N LYS A 390 5.35 -17.66 8.01
CA LYS A 390 4.34 -17.31 9.02
C LYS A 390 4.71 -17.81 10.41
N ILE A 391 5.19 -19.06 10.52
CA ILE A 391 5.63 -19.65 11.80
C ILE A 391 6.84 -18.89 12.36
N PHE A 392 7.85 -18.63 11.54
CA PHE A 392 9.01 -17.83 11.95
C PHE A 392 8.62 -16.45 12.46
N GLN A 393 7.66 -15.78 11.80
CA GLN A 393 7.16 -14.48 12.25
C GLN A 393 6.49 -14.56 13.63
N LEU A 394 5.67 -15.58 13.87
CA LEU A 394 5.00 -15.77 15.17
C LEU A 394 6.04 -16.00 16.28
N ILE A 395 7.04 -16.83 16.03
CA ILE A 395 8.14 -17.12 16.97
C ILE A 395 8.95 -15.86 17.27
N ALA A 396 9.35 -15.10 16.24
CA ALA A 396 10.09 -13.86 16.40
C ALA A 396 9.30 -12.79 17.18
N GLY A 397 7.98 -12.70 16.93
CA GLY A 397 7.08 -11.84 17.68
C GLY A 397 7.04 -12.20 19.18
N TRP A 398 6.98 -13.51 19.48
CA TRP A 398 7.03 -14.03 20.85
C TRP A 398 8.33 -13.63 21.57
N PHE A 399 9.49 -13.83 20.95
CA PHE A 399 10.78 -13.42 21.53
C PHE A 399 10.88 -11.91 21.78
N THR A 400 10.29 -11.10 20.90
CA THR A 400 10.29 -9.63 21.03
C THR A 400 9.39 -9.18 22.20
N GLN A 401 8.20 -9.77 22.33
CA GLN A 401 7.32 -9.53 23.48
C GLN A 401 7.96 -9.99 24.79
N MET A 402 8.63 -11.15 24.81
CA MET A 402 9.37 -11.61 26.00
C MET A 402 10.51 -10.66 26.39
N LYS A 403 11.26 -10.10 25.43
CA LYS A 403 12.27 -9.07 25.71
C LYS A 403 11.65 -7.78 26.28
N SER A 404 10.50 -7.35 25.74
CA SER A 404 9.75 -6.20 26.26
C SER A 404 9.25 -6.45 27.70
N LEU A 405 8.67 -7.62 27.98
CA LEU A 405 8.24 -8.04 29.32
C LEU A 405 9.42 -8.09 30.32
N LYS A 406 10.59 -8.61 29.90
CA LYS A 406 11.80 -8.59 30.72
C LYS A 406 12.31 -7.17 31.00
N ASN A 407 12.16 -6.24 30.06
CA ASN A 407 12.53 -4.84 30.27
C ASN A 407 11.53 -4.10 31.19
N ILE A 408 10.24 -4.46 31.15
CA ILE A 408 9.22 -3.94 32.08
C ILE A 408 9.47 -4.46 33.51
N LEU A 409 9.83 -5.74 33.65
CA LEU A 409 10.15 -6.36 34.96
C LEU A 409 11.51 -5.91 35.54
N LYS A 410 12.38 -5.28 34.75
CA LYS A 410 13.65 -4.70 35.23
C LYS A 410 13.51 -3.29 35.83
N ILE A 411 12.32 -2.71 35.86
CA ILE A 411 12.04 -1.40 36.50
C ILE A 411 11.51 -1.58 37.95
N SER A 412 11.41 -2.82 38.45
CA SER A 412 10.98 -3.11 39.82
C SER A 412 12.04 -3.90 40.58
N VAL A 413 13.15 -3.24 40.92
CA VAL A 413 13.99 -3.54 42.11
C VAL A 413 14.51 -2.22 42.66
#